data_AF-A0A8J8YRK4-F1
#
_entry.id   AF-A0A8J8YRK4-F1
#
_cell.length_a   1.000
_cell.length_b   1.000
_cell.length_c   1.000
_cell.angle_alpha   90.00
_cell.angle_beta   90.00
_cell.angle_gamma   90.00
#
_symmetry.space_group_name_H-M   'P 1'
#
loop_
_entity.id
_entity.type
_entity.pdbx_description
1 polymer ?
#
loop_
_entity_poly.entity_id
_entity_poly.type
_entity_poly.pdbx_seq_one_letter_code
_entity_poly.pdbx_strand_id
1 'polypeptide(L)'
;MEMTSAMELSLEQIRKEAVDLENISMEEVFAFLKCCKEGLSTEEAQKRVLMFGPNKLEERKESKVLKFLMFMWNPLSWVMEMAAVMAIALANGDNRPPDWQDFVGIVILALCNCGDDVCNLVHTVIDKYAERGLRSLAVARQQVPEKSKESLGDPWEFVGLLPLLDPPRSDSSDTIKRALDLGVNVKMITGDQLAIAKETGRRLGMGTNMYPSSALLGQSKDEATASVPVDDLIEKADGFAGVFPEHKYEIVKRLQEMKHICGMTGDGVNDAPALKKADIGIAVAGATDAARSASDIVLTQEGLSVIISAVLTSRAIFQRMKNYTIYAVSITIRIVLGFLLIALIWKFDFSPFMILVIAILNDGTIMTIAKDRVKPSPLPDSWKLNEIFATGVVYGTYMAVMTVVFFWAMRSTDFFSNTFHVRSLRGSTEEMMSALYLQVSIISQALIFVTRSRSWCFAERPGFLLCAAFVIAQIVATLIAVWADFGFAHIRGIGWGWAGVIWLYSVVTFVPLDLFKFAIRYVLAGKAWNNLLQNKTAFTTKKNYGGEERMAQWATTQRSLHGLPVTEPEAGGRRSGSFVELSEVAEQARRRAEFARLREKNTLRGQLESSARLRGVDLNAIKSPFYSV
;
A
#
# COMPACT_ATOMS: atom_id res chain seq x y z
N MET A 1 5.35 38.92 -60.07
CA MET A 1 4.94 39.67 -58.87
C MET A 1 3.45 39.48 -58.53
N GLU A 2 2.60 39.09 -59.49
CA GLU A 2 1.17 38.79 -59.24
C GLU A 2 0.90 37.42 -58.58
N MET A 3 1.73 36.39 -58.81
CA MET A 3 1.53 35.04 -58.23
C MET A 3 1.79 34.95 -56.72
N THR A 4 2.71 35.75 -56.19
CA THR A 4 3.01 35.80 -54.75
C THR A 4 1.90 36.50 -53.94
N SER A 5 1.21 37.48 -54.55
CA SER A 5 0.09 38.21 -53.93
C SER A 5 -1.15 37.32 -53.74
N ALA A 6 -1.49 36.49 -54.73
CA ALA A 6 -2.58 35.52 -54.61
C ALA A 6 -2.28 34.40 -53.58
N MET A 7 -0.99 34.08 -53.36
CA MET A 7 -0.56 33.04 -52.42
C MET A 7 -0.71 33.45 -50.94
N GLU A 8 -0.47 34.71 -50.59
CA GLU A 8 -0.64 35.22 -49.22
C GLU A 8 -2.13 35.34 -48.83
N LEU A 9 -2.99 35.71 -49.79
CA LEU A 9 -4.43 35.85 -49.56
C LEU A 9 -5.11 34.59 -48.99
N SER A 10 -4.69 33.39 -49.43
CA SER A 10 -5.28 32.12 -48.98
C SER A 10 -5.04 31.79 -47.51
N LEU A 11 -3.85 32.09 -46.97
CA LEU A 11 -3.51 31.78 -45.57
C LEU A 11 -4.10 32.82 -44.60
N GLU A 12 -4.24 34.07 -45.06
CA GLU A 12 -4.89 35.14 -44.29
C GLU A 12 -6.41 34.93 -44.16
N GLN A 13 -7.05 34.34 -45.18
CA GLN A 13 -8.47 33.95 -45.11
C GLN A 13 -8.71 32.83 -44.10
N ILE A 14 -7.79 31.87 -43.98
CA ILE A 14 -7.83 30.82 -42.96
C ILE A 14 -7.65 31.40 -41.55
N ARG A 15 -6.76 32.40 -41.39
CA ARG A 15 -6.58 33.11 -40.11
C ARG A 15 -7.86 33.83 -39.63
N LYS A 16 -8.75 34.21 -40.55
CA LYS A 16 -10.03 34.87 -40.24
C LYS A 16 -11.20 33.89 -40.05
N GLU A 17 -10.93 32.60 -39.89
CA GLU A 17 -11.93 31.52 -39.67
C GLU A 17 -13.02 31.45 -40.75
N ALA A 18 -12.76 31.94 -41.96
CA ALA A 18 -13.77 32.02 -43.03
C ALA A 18 -14.00 30.68 -43.77
N VAL A 19 -13.31 29.60 -43.37
CA VAL A 19 -13.35 28.30 -44.04
C VAL A 19 -13.63 27.21 -43.00
N ASP A 20 -14.76 26.52 -43.16
CA ASP A 20 -15.18 25.41 -42.30
C ASP A 20 -14.46 24.12 -42.72
N LEU A 21 -13.41 23.75 -41.98
CA LEU A 21 -12.51 22.64 -42.30
C LEU A 21 -13.06 21.26 -41.91
N GLU A 22 -14.15 21.20 -41.13
CA GLU A 22 -14.68 19.93 -40.59
C GLU A 22 -15.39 19.07 -41.64
N ASN A 23 -15.88 19.68 -42.72
CA ASN A 23 -16.72 19.02 -43.73
C ASN A 23 -16.04 18.83 -45.10
N ILE A 24 -14.72 19.03 -45.20
CA ILE A 24 -13.97 19.04 -46.47
C ILE A 24 -13.12 17.77 -46.63
N SER A 25 -12.90 17.31 -47.86
CA SER A 25 -12.07 16.14 -48.14
C SER A 25 -10.58 16.39 -47.82
N MET A 26 -9.85 15.35 -47.37
CA MET A 26 -8.45 15.49 -46.92
C MET A 26 -7.51 16.04 -48.01
N GLU A 27 -7.77 15.76 -49.29
CA GLU A 27 -6.96 16.27 -50.41
C GLU A 27 -7.15 17.77 -50.62
N GLU A 28 -8.38 18.26 -50.46
CA GLU A 28 -8.69 19.69 -50.50
C GLU A 28 -8.14 20.41 -49.27
N VAL A 29 -8.19 19.78 -48.08
CA VAL A 29 -7.55 20.30 -46.87
C VAL A 29 -6.05 20.48 -47.06
N PHE A 30 -5.36 19.52 -47.70
CA PHE A 30 -3.95 19.63 -48.03
C PHE A 30 -3.65 20.74 -49.04
N ALA A 31 -4.54 20.95 -50.02
CA ALA A 31 -4.43 22.05 -50.98
C ALA A 31 -4.64 23.42 -50.31
N PHE A 32 -5.65 23.56 -49.44
CA PHE A 32 -5.95 24.79 -48.71
C PHE A 32 -4.88 25.13 -47.66
N LEU A 33 -4.45 24.15 -46.87
CA LEU A 33 -3.39 24.31 -45.88
C LEU A 33 -1.98 24.27 -46.48
N LYS A 34 -1.85 24.05 -47.79
CA LYS A 34 -0.58 23.93 -48.53
C LYS A 34 0.40 23.03 -47.79
N CYS A 35 -0.04 21.83 -47.42
CA CYS A 35 0.80 20.85 -46.74
C CYS A 35 0.65 19.49 -47.40
N CYS A 36 1.72 18.69 -47.32
CA CYS A 36 1.73 17.34 -47.86
C CYS A 36 1.44 16.34 -46.73
N LYS A 37 1.13 15.10 -47.11
CA LYS A 37 0.91 14.00 -46.15
C LYS A 37 2.11 13.72 -45.24
N GLU A 38 3.31 14.14 -45.67
CA GLU A 38 4.58 14.03 -44.95
C GLU A 38 4.87 15.21 -44.00
N GLY A 39 3.99 16.21 -43.96
CA GLY A 39 4.09 17.38 -43.06
C GLY A 39 4.65 18.63 -43.73
N LEU A 40 5.18 19.55 -42.90
CA LEU A 40 5.75 20.84 -43.31
C LEU A 40 7.27 20.81 -43.17
N SER A 41 7.97 21.55 -44.02
CA SER A 41 9.40 21.79 -43.84
C SER A 41 9.66 22.65 -42.59
N THR A 42 10.83 22.48 -41.97
CA THR A 42 11.20 23.21 -40.73
C THR A 42 11.18 24.73 -40.92
N GLU A 43 11.53 25.21 -42.11
CA GLU A 43 11.50 26.64 -42.46
C GLU A 43 10.06 27.17 -42.63
N GLU A 44 9.17 26.41 -43.25
CA GLU A 44 7.75 26.77 -43.36
C GLU A 44 7.02 26.70 -42.03
N ALA A 45 7.36 25.73 -41.19
CA ALA A 45 6.82 25.64 -39.84
C ALA A 45 7.18 26.89 -39.02
N GLN A 46 8.43 27.36 -39.07
CA GLN A 46 8.84 28.59 -38.39
C GLN A 46 8.12 29.83 -38.93
N LYS A 47 7.96 29.96 -40.25
CA LYS A 47 7.19 31.05 -40.87
C LYS A 47 5.72 31.03 -40.45
N ARG A 48 5.10 29.85 -40.34
CA ARG A 48 3.70 29.71 -39.90
C ARG A 48 3.53 29.99 -38.40
N VAL A 49 4.49 29.61 -37.57
CA VAL A 49 4.48 29.97 -36.13
C VAL A 49 4.56 31.49 -35.94
N LEU A 50 5.32 32.20 -36.79
CA LEU A 50 5.34 33.66 -36.80
C LEU A 50 4.00 34.28 -37.24
N MET A 51 3.25 33.61 -38.12
CA MET A 51 2.01 34.13 -38.71
C MET A 51 0.74 33.81 -37.88
N PHE A 52 0.63 32.58 -37.37
CA PHE A 52 -0.53 32.10 -36.60
C PHE A 52 -0.30 32.13 -35.09
N GLY A 53 0.93 32.40 -34.65
CA GLY A 53 1.32 32.34 -33.24
C GLY A 53 1.62 30.91 -32.77
N PRO A 54 2.18 30.74 -31.56
CA PRO A 54 2.37 29.43 -30.95
C PRO A 54 1.01 28.81 -30.66
N ASN A 55 0.89 27.48 -30.79
CA ASN A 55 -0.33 26.73 -30.49
C ASN A 55 -0.58 26.68 -28.97
N LYS A 56 -0.99 27.81 -28.40
CA LYS A 56 -1.25 28.04 -26.99
C LYS A 56 -2.65 28.62 -26.87
N LEU A 57 -3.51 27.96 -26.09
CA LEU A 57 -4.86 28.45 -25.80
C LEU A 57 -4.75 29.84 -25.14
N GLU A 58 -5.32 30.87 -25.78
CA GLU A 58 -5.39 32.20 -25.19
C GLU A 58 -6.36 32.18 -24.00
N GLU A 59 -5.83 32.17 -22.78
CA GLU A 59 -6.63 32.44 -21.59
C GLU A 59 -7.07 33.91 -21.61
N ARG A 60 -8.30 34.16 -22.05
CA ARG A 60 -8.91 35.48 -21.88
C ARG A 60 -9.06 35.76 -20.39
N LYS A 61 -8.32 36.75 -19.89
CA LYS A 61 -8.52 37.30 -18.53
C LYS A 61 -9.82 38.09 -18.50
N GLU A 62 -10.91 37.38 -18.29
CA GLU A 62 -12.20 37.99 -17.98
C GLU A 62 -12.22 38.46 -16.52
N SER A 63 -12.84 39.61 -16.26
CA SER A 63 -12.96 40.10 -14.89
C SER A 63 -13.91 39.20 -14.09
N LYS A 64 -13.42 38.70 -12.95
CA LYS A 64 -14.19 37.80 -12.06
C LYS A 64 -15.51 38.42 -11.60
N VAL A 65 -15.56 39.74 -11.48
CA VAL A 65 -16.75 40.51 -11.07
C VAL A 65 -17.82 40.50 -12.15
N LEU A 66 -17.46 40.64 -13.43
CA LEU A 66 -18.42 40.60 -14.53
C LEU A 66 -19.01 39.20 -14.71
N LYS A 67 -18.21 38.14 -14.51
CA LYS A 67 -18.70 36.75 -14.53
C LYS A 67 -19.63 36.45 -13.35
N PHE A 68 -19.35 37.01 -12.18
CA PHE A 68 -20.23 36.92 -11.01
C PHE A 68 -21.59 37.62 -11.25
N LEU A 69 -21.57 38.84 -11.81
CA LEU A 69 -22.80 39.57 -12.14
C LEU A 69 -23.59 38.93 -13.29
N MET A 70 -22.90 38.32 -14.26
CA MET A 70 -23.55 37.56 -15.34
C MET A 70 -24.19 36.26 -14.83
N PHE A 71 -23.67 35.69 -13.73
CA PHE A 71 -24.28 34.55 -13.05
C PHE A 71 -25.61 34.91 -12.38
N MET A 72 -25.76 36.16 -11.91
CA MET A 72 -26.99 36.66 -11.28
C MET A 72 -28.13 36.94 -12.27
N TRP A 73 -27.84 37.02 -13.57
CA TRP A 73 -28.83 37.25 -14.63
C TRP A 73 -29.22 35.98 -15.39
N ASN A 74 -28.86 34.81 -14.86
CA ASN A 74 -29.30 33.54 -15.42
C ASN A 74 -30.79 33.31 -15.04
N PRO A 75 -31.73 33.23 -16.01
CA PRO A 75 -33.15 33.03 -15.72
C PRO A 75 -33.42 31.77 -14.87
N LEU A 76 -32.53 30.77 -14.95
CA LEU A 76 -32.56 29.56 -14.13
C LEU A 76 -32.32 29.83 -12.64
N SER A 77 -31.52 30.83 -12.27
CA SER A 77 -31.24 31.16 -10.87
C SER A 77 -32.47 31.75 -10.18
N TRP A 78 -33.25 32.57 -10.90
CA TRP A 78 -34.51 33.13 -10.42
C TRP A 78 -35.61 32.06 -10.28
N VAL A 79 -35.63 31.09 -11.19
CA VAL A 79 -36.53 29.93 -11.09
C VAL A 79 -36.14 29.04 -9.91
N MET A 80 -34.84 28.84 -9.65
CA MET A 80 -34.35 28.09 -8.49
C MET A 80 -34.62 28.82 -7.16
N GLU A 81 -34.51 30.14 -7.12
CA GLU A 81 -34.85 30.95 -5.94
C GLU A 81 -36.36 30.99 -5.70
N MET A 82 -37.20 31.09 -6.74
CA MET A 82 -38.65 30.93 -6.60
C MET A 82 -39.06 29.51 -6.20
N ALA A 83 -38.40 28.48 -6.74
CA ALA A 83 -38.63 27.08 -6.34
C ALA A 83 -38.18 26.82 -4.90
N ALA A 84 -37.08 27.42 -4.45
CA ALA A 84 -36.61 27.33 -3.06
C ALA A 84 -37.57 28.03 -2.09
N VAL A 85 -38.08 29.22 -2.43
CA VAL A 85 -39.10 29.92 -1.63
C VAL A 85 -40.41 29.14 -1.58
N MET A 86 -40.82 28.53 -2.70
CA MET A 86 -42.03 27.70 -2.78
C MET A 86 -41.86 26.36 -2.02
N ALA A 87 -40.66 25.77 -2.04
CA ALA A 87 -40.32 24.58 -1.26
C ALA A 87 -40.30 24.88 0.26
N ILE A 88 -39.79 26.04 0.68
CA ILE A 88 -39.83 26.47 2.09
C ILE A 88 -41.28 26.73 2.55
N ALA A 89 -42.12 27.31 1.67
CA ALA A 89 -43.53 27.55 1.97
C ALA A 89 -44.35 26.25 2.08
N LEU A 90 -44.04 25.23 1.26
CA LEU A 90 -44.71 23.93 1.26
C LEU A 90 -44.15 22.95 2.32
N ALA A 91 -42.89 23.09 2.72
CA ALA A 91 -42.23 22.21 3.70
C ALA A 91 -42.62 22.46 5.16
N ASN A 92 -43.35 23.54 5.47
CA ASN A 92 -43.87 23.78 6.83
C ASN A 92 -45.05 22.86 7.21
N GLY A 93 -45.46 21.94 6.33
CA GLY A 93 -46.54 20.98 6.57
C GLY A 93 -46.13 19.66 7.20
N ASP A 94 -44.91 19.17 7.01
CA ASP A 94 -44.47 17.87 7.54
C ASP A 94 -42.94 17.79 7.65
N ASN A 95 -42.42 17.55 8.86
CA ASN A 95 -40.99 17.47 9.21
C ASN A 95 -40.22 16.32 8.48
N ARG A 96 -40.01 16.42 7.16
CA ARG A 96 -39.18 15.50 6.36
C ARG A 96 -38.05 16.27 5.64
N PRO A 97 -36.77 15.87 5.77
CA PRO A 97 -35.68 16.48 5.00
C PRO A 97 -35.56 15.84 3.59
N PRO A 98 -35.17 16.62 2.55
CA PRO A 98 -35.15 16.15 1.16
C PRO A 98 -33.84 15.43 0.79
N ASP A 99 -33.95 14.25 0.19
CA ASP A 99 -32.86 13.55 -0.53
C ASP A 99 -32.84 13.96 -2.01
N TRP A 100 -31.67 14.27 -2.58
CA TRP A 100 -31.56 14.99 -3.87
C TRP A 100 -31.66 14.11 -5.14
N GLN A 101 -31.64 12.77 -5.04
CA GLN A 101 -31.96 11.91 -6.18
C GLN A 101 -33.46 11.68 -6.32
N ASP A 102 -34.19 11.73 -5.20
CA ASP A 102 -35.62 12.02 -5.24
C ASP A 102 -35.81 13.38 -5.89
N PHE A 103 -34.98 14.40 -5.64
CA PHE A 103 -35.09 15.69 -6.34
C PHE A 103 -34.91 15.60 -7.87
N VAL A 104 -33.99 14.81 -8.44
CA VAL A 104 -33.89 14.66 -9.92
C VAL A 104 -35.03 13.81 -10.49
N GLY A 105 -35.43 12.74 -9.79
CA GLY A 105 -36.63 11.96 -10.13
C GLY A 105 -37.89 12.82 -10.07
N ILE A 106 -38.02 13.64 -9.03
CA ILE A 106 -39.07 14.65 -8.80
C ILE A 106 -38.97 15.75 -9.84
N VAL A 107 -37.80 16.20 -10.27
CA VAL A 107 -37.69 17.19 -11.35
C VAL A 107 -38.22 16.59 -12.64
N ILE A 108 -37.88 15.35 -12.98
CA ILE A 108 -38.45 14.68 -14.15
C ILE A 108 -39.96 14.44 -13.96
N LEU A 109 -40.41 13.94 -12.81
CA LEU A 109 -41.83 13.69 -12.50
C LEU A 109 -42.67 14.97 -12.41
N ALA A 110 -42.09 16.07 -11.92
CA ALA A 110 -42.69 17.40 -11.83
C ALA A 110 -42.71 18.09 -13.20
N LEU A 111 -41.65 17.90 -14.02
CA LEU A 111 -41.67 18.28 -15.44
C LEU A 111 -42.70 17.47 -16.24
N CYS A 112 -43.02 16.25 -15.78
CA CYS A 112 -44.04 15.39 -16.39
C CYS A 112 -45.46 15.62 -15.86
N ASN A 113 -45.68 16.55 -14.91
CA ASN A 113 -46.97 16.79 -14.26
C ASN A 113 -47.71 15.48 -13.87
N CYS A 114 -46.96 14.51 -13.34
CA CYS A 114 -47.49 13.20 -12.96
C CYS A 114 -48.25 13.29 -11.64
N GLY A 115 -49.35 12.55 -11.49
CA GLY A 115 -50.08 12.44 -10.22
C GLY A 115 -49.25 11.77 -9.13
N ASP A 116 -49.48 12.16 -7.86
CA ASP A 116 -48.71 11.71 -6.69
C ASP A 116 -48.59 10.17 -6.57
N ASP A 117 -49.60 9.44 -7.05
CA ASP A 117 -49.61 7.96 -7.07
C ASP A 117 -48.50 7.37 -7.94
N VAL A 118 -48.21 7.98 -9.09
CA VAL A 118 -47.16 7.52 -10.01
C VAL A 118 -45.79 7.80 -9.41
N CYS A 119 -45.60 8.95 -8.77
CA CYS A 119 -44.38 9.29 -8.06
C CYS A 119 -44.07 8.23 -6.99
N ASN A 120 -45.03 7.92 -6.11
CA ASN A 120 -44.85 6.94 -5.05
C ASN A 120 -44.54 5.53 -5.58
N LEU A 121 -45.17 5.13 -6.69
CA LEU A 121 -44.89 3.85 -7.35
C LEU A 121 -43.45 3.82 -7.90
N VAL A 122 -43.01 4.89 -8.55
CA VAL A 122 -41.66 5.03 -9.12
C VAL A 122 -40.60 4.96 -8.01
N HIS A 123 -40.79 5.67 -6.89
CA HIS A 123 -39.89 5.58 -5.72
C HIS A 123 -39.80 4.15 -5.19
N THR A 124 -40.94 3.48 -5.00
CA THR A 124 -40.95 2.08 -4.53
C THR A 124 -40.19 1.14 -5.46
N VAL A 125 -40.25 1.37 -6.79
CA VAL A 125 -39.53 0.56 -7.77
C VAL A 125 -38.03 0.86 -7.76
N ILE A 126 -37.64 2.13 -7.62
CA ILE A 126 -36.23 2.55 -7.48
C ILE A 126 -35.62 1.89 -6.24
N ASP A 127 -36.31 1.92 -5.10
CA ASP A 127 -35.84 1.29 -3.87
C ASP A 127 -35.66 -0.23 -4.04
N LYS A 128 -36.63 -0.90 -4.67
CA LYS A 128 -36.51 -2.34 -5.01
C LYS A 128 -35.33 -2.64 -5.95
N TYR A 129 -34.99 -1.74 -6.85
CA TYR A 129 -33.80 -1.88 -7.69
C TYR A 129 -32.52 -1.65 -6.88
N ALA A 130 -32.52 -0.66 -5.99
CA ALA A 130 -31.39 -0.37 -5.12
C ALA A 130 -31.10 -1.53 -4.15
N GLU A 131 -32.13 -2.17 -3.57
CA GLU A 131 -32.00 -3.38 -2.75
C GLU A 131 -31.34 -4.55 -3.50
N ARG A 132 -31.54 -4.61 -4.83
CA ARG A 132 -30.92 -5.63 -5.71
C ARG A 132 -29.54 -5.21 -6.22
N GLY A 133 -29.06 -4.03 -5.85
CA GLY A 133 -27.78 -3.46 -6.30
C GLY A 133 -27.83 -2.95 -7.74
N LEU A 134 -29.00 -2.54 -8.22
CA LEU A 134 -29.21 -2.03 -9.57
C LEU A 134 -29.35 -0.50 -9.52
N ARG A 135 -28.62 0.20 -10.39
CA ARG A 135 -28.79 1.64 -10.63
C ARG A 135 -30.05 1.86 -11.47
N SER A 136 -30.88 2.85 -11.13
CA SER A 136 -32.07 3.19 -11.90
C SER A 136 -31.81 4.38 -12.82
N LEU A 137 -32.14 4.23 -14.10
CA LEU A 137 -32.13 5.32 -15.08
C LEU A 137 -33.58 5.61 -15.52
N ALA A 138 -34.05 6.83 -15.29
CA ALA A 138 -35.36 7.28 -15.73
C ALA A 138 -35.31 7.84 -17.16
N VAL A 139 -36.29 7.50 -17.98
CA VAL A 139 -36.45 8.00 -19.35
C VAL A 139 -37.76 8.76 -19.46
N ALA A 140 -37.68 9.99 -19.96
CA ALA A 140 -38.82 10.82 -20.28
C ALA A 140 -38.74 11.29 -21.73
N ARG A 141 -39.89 11.55 -22.35
CA ARG A 141 -40.03 12.00 -23.74
C ARG A 141 -40.94 13.21 -23.79
N GLN A 142 -40.59 14.20 -24.61
CA GLN A 142 -41.43 15.35 -24.88
C GLN A 142 -41.58 15.51 -26.39
N GLN A 143 -42.77 15.89 -26.85
CA GLN A 143 -42.99 16.31 -28.24
C GLN A 143 -42.88 17.83 -28.33
N VAL A 144 -42.22 18.33 -29.38
CA VAL A 144 -42.06 19.78 -29.64
C VAL A 144 -42.86 20.15 -30.90
N PRO A 145 -44.08 20.67 -30.77
CA PRO A 145 -44.97 20.94 -31.91
C PRO A 145 -44.39 21.94 -32.91
N GLU A 146 -43.66 22.95 -32.43
CA GLU A 146 -43.14 24.06 -33.25
C GLU A 146 -41.87 23.71 -34.05
N LYS A 147 -41.35 22.48 -33.93
CA LYS A 147 -40.14 21.98 -34.65
C LYS A 147 -38.94 22.92 -34.61
N SER A 148 -38.86 23.80 -33.61
CA SER A 148 -37.74 24.71 -33.39
C SER A 148 -36.96 24.27 -32.15
N LYS A 149 -35.65 24.55 -32.11
CA LYS A 149 -34.77 24.13 -31.00
C LYS A 149 -35.00 24.91 -29.70
N GLU A 150 -35.58 26.10 -29.80
CA GLU A 150 -35.74 27.05 -28.68
C GLU A 150 -37.18 27.11 -28.14
N SER A 151 -38.12 26.46 -28.81
CA SER A 151 -39.52 26.45 -28.38
C SER A 151 -39.75 25.47 -27.23
N LEU A 152 -40.66 25.85 -26.33
CA LEU A 152 -41.14 25.01 -25.24
C LEU A 152 -42.01 23.89 -25.82
N GLY A 153 -41.66 22.64 -25.53
CA GLY A 153 -42.48 21.48 -25.92
C GLY A 153 -43.66 21.22 -24.98
N ASP A 154 -44.42 20.16 -25.29
CA ASP A 154 -45.54 19.66 -24.48
C ASP A 154 -45.08 19.14 -23.09
N PRO A 155 -45.96 18.90 -22.10
CA PRO A 155 -45.52 18.28 -20.83
C PRO A 155 -44.71 16.99 -21.07
N TRP A 156 -43.66 16.78 -20.27
CA TRP A 156 -42.83 15.59 -20.43
C TRP A 156 -43.67 14.33 -20.12
N GLU A 157 -43.50 13.28 -20.91
CA GLU A 157 -44.11 11.98 -20.70
C GLU A 157 -43.07 11.07 -20.04
N PHE A 158 -43.35 10.60 -18.84
CA PHE A 158 -42.50 9.60 -18.18
C PHE A 158 -42.68 8.24 -18.87
N VAL A 159 -41.64 7.76 -19.55
CA VAL A 159 -41.71 6.51 -20.35
C VAL A 159 -41.43 5.29 -19.48
N GLY A 160 -40.47 5.38 -18.55
CA GLY A 160 -40.16 4.28 -17.65
C GLY A 160 -38.78 4.35 -16.97
N LEU A 161 -38.49 3.31 -16.19
CA LEU A 161 -37.22 3.10 -15.49
C LEU A 161 -36.46 1.91 -16.09
N LEU A 162 -35.15 2.08 -16.32
CA LEU A 162 -34.25 1.02 -16.71
C LEU A 162 -33.30 0.67 -15.55
N PRO A 163 -33.27 -0.58 -15.07
CA PRO A 163 -32.28 -1.03 -14.11
C PRO A 163 -30.96 -1.37 -14.81
N LEU A 164 -29.86 -0.80 -14.34
CA LEU A 164 -28.51 -1.03 -14.81
C LEU A 164 -27.70 -1.69 -13.70
N LEU A 165 -27.00 -2.79 -14.03
CA LEU A 165 -26.06 -3.42 -13.11
C LEU A 165 -24.64 -3.07 -13.53
N ASP A 166 -23.82 -2.64 -12.58
CA ASP A 166 -22.37 -2.56 -12.75
C ASP A 166 -21.75 -3.86 -12.19
N PRO A 167 -21.47 -4.87 -13.03
CA PRO A 167 -20.99 -6.15 -12.54
C PRO A 167 -19.56 -5.99 -11.98
N PRO A 168 -19.28 -6.55 -10.79
CA PRO A 168 -17.93 -6.55 -10.26
C PRO A 168 -17.01 -7.33 -11.20
N ARG A 169 -15.77 -6.85 -11.36
CA ARG A 169 -14.75 -7.58 -12.13
C ARG A 169 -14.48 -8.93 -11.47
N SER A 170 -14.19 -9.94 -12.29
CA SER A 170 -13.99 -11.32 -11.83
C SER A 170 -12.83 -11.48 -10.84
N ASP A 171 -11.84 -10.59 -10.89
CA ASP A 171 -10.66 -10.60 -10.03
C ASP A 171 -10.84 -9.83 -8.70
N SER A 172 -11.88 -9.01 -8.57
CA SER A 172 -11.99 -8.01 -7.50
C SER A 172 -12.19 -8.63 -6.13
N SER A 173 -13.02 -9.67 -6.01
CA SER A 173 -13.28 -10.34 -4.74
C SER A 173 -12.03 -11.02 -4.16
N ASP A 174 -11.28 -11.75 -4.99
CA ASP A 174 -10.01 -12.38 -4.60
C ASP A 174 -8.91 -11.36 -4.32
N THR A 175 -8.97 -10.21 -4.97
CA THR A 175 -8.02 -9.11 -4.75
C THR A 175 -8.27 -8.42 -3.41
N ILE A 176 -9.53 -8.18 -3.04
CA ILE A 176 -9.88 -7.61 -1.73
C ILE A 176 -9.43 -8.54 -0.60
N LYS A 177 -9.67 -9.86 -0.75
CA LYS A 177 -9.16 -10.86 0.21
C LYS A 177 -7.63 -10.81 0.34
N ARG A 178 -6.92 -10.77 -0.80
CA ARG A 178 -5.45 -10.65 -0.81
C ARG A 178 -4.96 -9.35 -0.18
N ALA A 179 -5.66 -8.23 -0.39
CA ALA A 179 -5.36 -6.95 0.23
C ALA A 179 -5.45 -7.05 1.76
N LEU A 180 -6.54 -7.64 2.26
CA LEU A 180 -6.78 -7.84 3.68
C LEU A 180 -5.73 -8.78 4.31
N ASP A 181 -5.37 -9.87 3.64
CA ASP A 181 -4.29 -10.77 4.06
C ASP A 181 -2.92 -10.07 4.13
N LEU A 182 -2.73 -9.03 3.31
CA LEU A 182 -1.54 -8.17 3.32
C LEU A 182 -1.64 -7.00 4.31
N GLY A 183 -2.70 -6.94 5.13
CA GLY A 183 -2.95 -5.88 6.10
C GLY A 183 -3.27 -4.53 5.45
N VAL A 184 -3.82 -4.52 4.24
CA VAL A 184 -4.34 -3.32 3.57
C VAL A 184 -5.87 -3.37 3.61
N ASN A 185 -6.48 -2.49 4.41
CA ASN A 185 -7.93 -2.36 4.45
C ASN A 185 -8.41 -1.63 3.19
N VAL A 186 -9.40 -2.19 2.50
CA VAL A 186 -9.99 -1.60 1.29
C VAL A 186 -11.36 -1.02 1.67
N LYS A 187 -11.51 0.29 1.50
CA LYS A 187 -12.78 1.00 1.76
C LYS A 187 -13.44 1.40 0.44
N MET A 188 -14.72 1.09 0.27
CA MET A 188 -15.48 1.52 -0.92
C MET A 188 -15.83 3.00 -0.81
N ILE A 189 -15.64 3.77 -1.89
CA ILE A 189 -16.09 5.16 -1.99
C ILE A 189 -16.91 5.26 -3.27
N THR A 190 -18.22 5.45 -3.14
CA THR A 190 -19.13 5.53 -4.28
C THR A 190 -20.10 6.71 -4.19
N GLY A 191 -20.50 7.23 -5.35
CA GLY A 191 -21.61 8.18 -5.48
C GLY A 191 -22.99 7.52 -5.47
N ASP A 192 -23.04 6.18 -5.54
CA ASP A 192 -24.29 5.42 -5.47
C ASP A 192 -24.93 5.48 -4.07
N GLN A 193 -26.22 5.14 -4.01
CA GLN A 193 -26.95 5.02 -2.75
C GLN A 193 -26.40 3.90 -1.87
N LEU A 194 -26.65 4.01 -0.56
CA LEU A 194 -26.14 3.07 0.43
C LEU A 194 -26.62 1.63 0.20
N ALA A 195 -27.87 1.43 -0.24
CA ALA A 195 -28.39 0.10 -0.54
C ALA A 195 -27.59 -0.60 -1.66
N ILE A 196 -27.30 0.13 -2.75
CA ILE A 196 -26.51 -0.36 -3.88
C ILE A 196 -25.07 -0.67 -3.44
N ALA A 197 -24.46 0.23 -2.66
CA ALA A 197 -23.12 0.06 -2.13
C ALA A 197 -23.02 -1.19 -1.23
N LYS A 198 -23.98 -1.38 -0.31
CA LYS A 198 -24.03 -2.55 0.59
C LYS A 198 -24.21 -3.85 -0.17
N GLU A 199 -25.09 -3.89 -1.18
CA GLU A 199 -25.29 -5.09 -1.99
C GLU A 199 -24.04 -5.42 -2.83
N THR A 200 -23.39 -4.40 -3.39
CA THR A 200 -22.13 -4.56 -4.14
C THR A 200 -21.01 -5.04 -3.23
N GLY A 201 -20.87 -4.44 -2.04
CA GLY A 201 -19.93 -4.84 -0.99
C GLY A 201 -20.14 -6.27 -0.51
N ARG A 202 -21.41 -6.70 -0.36
CA ARG A 202 -21.78 -8.07 -0.02
C ARG A 202 -21.34 -9.07 -1.07
N ARG A 203 -21.53 -8.77 -2.36
CA ARG A 203 -21.08 -9.63 -3.47
C ARG A 203 -19.56 -9.70 -3.60
N LEU A 204 -18.87 -8.59 -3.34
CA LEU A 204 -17.41 -8.52 -3.35
C LEU A 204 -16.75 -9.15 -2.12
N GLY A 205 -17.50 -9.34 -1.03
CA GLY A 205 -16.98 -9.84 0.25
C GLY A 205 -16.22 -8.79 1.05
N MET A 206 -16.55 -7.50 0.86
CA MET A 206 -15.91 -6.36 1.55
C MET A 206 -16.51 -6.09 2.94
N GLY A 207 -17.74 -6.57 3.19
CA GLY A 207 -18.51 -6.24 4.38
C GLY A 207 -19.72 -5.36 4.04
N THR A 208 -20.58 -5.12 5.03
CA THR A 208 -21.80 -4.30 4.89
C THR A 208 -21.84 -3.13 5.87
N ASN A 209 -20.77 -2.91 6.64
CA ASN A 209 -20.64 -1.80 7.58
C ASN A 209 -20.31 -0.50 6.84
N MET A 210 -21.23 -0.05 5.99
CA MET A 210 -21.10 1.14 5.17
C MET A 210 -22.05 2.24 5.66
N TYR A 211 -21.62 3.49 5.50
CA TYR A 211 -22.36 4.67 5.96
C TYR A 211 -22.60 5.66 4.82
N PRO A 212 -23.70 6.43 4.87
CA PRO A 212 -23.93 7.51 3.92
C PRO A 212 -23.00 8.69 4.22
N SER A 213 -22.72 9.52 3.23
CA SER A 213 -21.88 10.70 3.41
C SER A 213 -22.47 11.74 4.38
N SER A 214 -23.79 11.77 4.56
CA SER A 214 -24.48 12.59 5.57
C SER A 214 -24.09 12.25 7.02
N ALA A 215 -23.74 10.99 7.30
CA ALA A 215 -23.24 10.58 8.61
C ALA A 215 -21.87 11.21 8.93
N LEU A 216 -21.09 11.58 7.91
CA LEU A 216 -19.80 12.25 8.07
C LEU A 216 -19.93 13.73 8.44
N LEU A 217 -21.06 14.35 8.11
CA LEU A 217 -21.37 15.75 8.42
C LEU A 217 -21.93 15.93 9.84
N GLY A 218 -21.99 14.87 10.66
CA GLY A 218 -22.58 14.90 12.00
C GLY A 218 -24.11 15.10 11.98
N GLN A 219 -24.75 14.94 10.81
CA GLN A 219 -26.20 15.05 10.61
C GLN A 219 -26.86 13.65 10.63
N SER A 220 -26.33 12.72 11.41
CA SER A 220 -26.93 11.39 11.56
C SER A 220 -28.17 11.46 12.44
N LYS A 221 -29.31 10.97 11.92
CA LYS A 221 -30.58 10.85 12.66
C LYS A 221 -30.57 9.71 13.70
N ASP A 222 -29.66 8.75 13.57
CA ASP A 222 -29.56 7.60 14.48
C ASP A 222 -28.78 7.96 15.75
N GLU A 223 -29.45 7.89 16.90
CA GLU A 223 -28.85 8.12 18.24
C GLU A 223 -27.62 7.24 18.51
N ALA A 224 -27.59 6.02 17.96
CA ALA A 224 -26.45 5.11 18.07
C ALA A 224 -25.20 5.62 17.31
N THR A 225 -25.41 6.21 16.13
CA THR A 225 -24.33 6.73 15.27
C THR A 225 -23.83 8.10 15.74
N ALA A 226 -24.70 8.89 16.40
CA ALA A 226 -24.33 10.18 17.00
C ALA A 226 -23.40 10.04 18.22
N SER A 227 -23.37 8.87 18.86
CA SER A 227 -22.55 8.62 20.06
C SER A 227 -21.08 8.31 19.76
N VAL A 228 -20.76 7.86 18.54
CA VAL A 228 -19.41 7.49 18.13
C VAL A 228 -18.74 8.68 17.44
N PRO A 229 -17.50 9.05 17.81
CA PRO A 229 -16.75 10.08 17.09
C PRO A 229 -16.71 9.76 15.58
N VAL A 230 -16.93 10.76 14.74
CA VAL A 230 -16.91 10.60 13.28
C VAL A 230 -15.60 9.96 12.80
N ASP A 231 -14.49 10.28 13.45
CA ASP A 231 -13.17 9.71 13.15
C ASP A 231 -13.14 8.17 13.38
N ASP A 232 -13.64 7.70 14.52
CA ASP A 232 -13.77 6.26 14.85
C ASP A 232 -14.72 5.54 13.88
N LEU A 233 -15.79 6.20 13.47
CA LEU A 233 -16.73 5.68 12.48
C LEU A 233 -16.04 5.53 11.13
N ILE A 234 -15.27 6.54 10.70
CA ILE A 234 -14.53 6.50 9.44
C ILE A 234 -13.50 5.36 9.45
N GLU A 235 -12.81 5.16 10.58
CA GLU A 235 -11.83 4.10 10.73
C GLU A 235 -12.47 2.70 10.64
N LYS A 236 -13.64 2.49 11.27
CA LYS A 236 -14.34 1.20 11.31
C LYS A 236 -15.21 0.90 10.09
N ALA A 237 -15.57 1.91 9.30
CA ALA A 237 -16.43 1.73 8.13
C ALA A 237 -15.74 0.95 7.00
N ASP A 238 -16.47 0.05 6.35
CA ASP A 238 -16.03 -0.68 5.16
C ASP A 238 -16.22 0.15 3.88
N GLY A 239 -16.99 1.22 3.94
CA GLY A 239 -17.20 2.11 2.80
C GLY A 239 -18.19 3.24 3.04
N PHE A 240 -18.23 4.17 2.10
CA PHE A 240 -19.06 5.36 2.10
C PHE A 240 -19.85 5.46 0.79
N ALA A 241 -21.13 5.79 0.91
CA ALA A 241 -22.06 5.92 -0.19
C ALA A 241 -22.59 7.36 -0.33
N GLY A 242 -23.04 7.74 -1.52
CA GLY A 242 -23.49 9.10 -1.84
C GLY A 242 -22.39 10.15 -1.62
N VAL A 243 -21.14 9.82 -1.96
CA VAL A 243 -19.97 10.65 -1.62
C VAL A 243 -19.73 11.71 -2.70
N PHE A 244 -19.77 12.98 -2.29
CA PHE A 244 -19.40 14.13 -3.13
C PHE A 244 -17.88 14.33 -3.17
N PRO A 245 -17.35 15.07 -4.16
CA PRO A 245 -15.90 15.32 -4.28
C PRO A 245 -15.27 15.90 -3.00
N GLU A 246 -15.96 16.82 -2.33
CA GLU A 246 -15.53 17.43 -1.06
C GLU A 246 -15.47 16.40 0.06
N HIS A 247 -16.43 15.47 0.11
CA HIS A 247 -16.45 14.40 1.09
C HIS A 247 -15.32 13.40 0.86
N LYS A 248 -14.94 13.11 -0.40
CA LYS A 248 -13.78 12.25 -0.68
C LYS A 248 -12.49 12.85 -0.10
N TYR A 249 -12.30 14.16 -0.28
CA TYR A 249 -11.16 14.88 0.30
C TYR A 249 -11.15 14.81 1.82
N GLU A 250 -12.29 15.06 2.47
CA GLU A 250 -12.37 15.05 3.94
C GLU A 250 -12.16 13.64 4.52
N ILE A 251 -12.71 12.58 3.91
CA ILE A 251 -12.47 11.19 4.33
C ILE A 251 -10.97 10.86 4.32
N VAL A 252 -10.26 11.19 3.23
CA VAL A 252 -8.82 10.94 3.13
C VAL A 252 -8.06 11.74 4.18
N LYS A 253 -8.41 13.02 4.36
CA LYS A 253 -7.78 13.89 5.36
C LYS A 253 -7.96 13.35 6.78
N ARG A 254 -9.16 12.89 7.16
CA ARG A 254 -9.41 12.31 8.49
C ARG A 254 -8.64 11.00 8.71
N LEU A 255 -8.59 10.12 7.71
CA LEU A 255 -7.79 8.90 7.79
C LEU A 255 -6.30 9.21 7.97
N GLN A 256 -5.79 10.25 7.29
CA GLN A 256 -4.41 10.73 7.47
C GLN A 256 -4.15 11.31 8.87
N GLU A 257 -5.10 12.09 9.41
CA GLU A 257 -5.00 12.65 10.78
C GLU A 257 -4.96 11.53 11.83
N MET A 258 -5.64 10.41 11.59
CA MET A 258 -5.55 9.17 12.38
C MET A 258 -4.26 8.34 12.13
N LYS A 259 -3.31 8.88 11.37
CA LYS A 259 -2.01 8.27 11.04
C LYS A 259 -2.08 7.02 10.15
N HIS A 260 -3.20 6.81 9.45
CA HIS A 260 -3.25 5.80 8.38
C HIS A 260 -2.59 6.35 7.12
N ILE A 261 -1.80 5.49 6.45
CA ILE A 261 -1.27 5.80 5.11
C ILE A 261 -2.36 5.47 4.10
N CYS A 262 -2.83 6.49 3.39
CA CYS A 262 -4.01 6.40 2.54
C CYS A 262 -3.63 6.36 1.07
N GLY A 263 -3.94 5.24 0.40
CA GLY A 263 -3.93 5.14 -1.05
C GLY A 263 -5.34 5.39 -1.59
N MET A 264 -5.51 6.39 -2.46
CA MET A 264 -6.80 6.71 -3.06
C MET A 264 -6.78 6.42 -4.56
N THR A 265 -7.81 5.75 -5.07
CA THR A 265 -8.02 5.55 -6.51
C THR A 265 -9.03 6.54 -7.06
N GLY A 266 -8.81 7.05 -8.27
CA GLY A 266 -9.75 7.95 -8.95
C GLY A 266 -9.61 7.93 -10.48
N ASP A 267 -10.66 8.34 -11.16
CA ASP A 267 -10.77 8.34 -12.63
C ASP A 267 -11.15 9.72 -13.21
N GLY A 268 -12.02 10.45 -12.51
CA GLY A 268 -12.57 11.73 -12.94
C GLY A 268 -11.82 12.96 -12.43
N VAL A 269 -12.12 14.10 -13.06
CA VAL A 269 -11.66 15.44 -12.64
C VAL A 269 -12.03 15.77 -11.18
N ASN A 270 -13.14 15.19 -10.72
CA ASN A 270 -13.68 15.36 -9.39
C ASN A 270 -12.81 14.73 -8.30
N ASP A 271 -12.00 13.73 -8.65
CA ASP A 271 -11.14 13.03 -7.69
C ASP A 271 -9.78 13.70 -7.53
N ALA A 272 -9.43 14.65 -8.40
CA ALA A 272 -8.12 15.30 -8.39
C ALA A 272 -7.74 15.94 -7.04
N PRO A 273 -8.62 16.66 -6.31
CA PRO A 273 -8.27 17.22 -5.00
C PRO A 273 -7.97 16.13 -3.96
N ALA A 274 -8.72 15.04 -3.98
CA ALA A 274 -8.60 13.96 -3.02
C ALA A 274 -7.41 13.04 -3.34
N LEU A 275 -7.14 12.79 -4.63
CA LEU A 275 -5.93 12.11 -5.12
C LEU A 275 -4.66 12.84 -4.69
N LYS A 276 -4.64 14.17 -4.82
CA LYS A 276 -3.50 15.01 -4.40
C LYS A 276 -3.34 15.07 -2.89
N LYS A 277 -4.44 14.91 -2.14
CA LYS A 277 -4.41 14.93 -0.68
C LYS A 277 -3.92 13.60 -0.11
N ALA A 278 -4.24 12.49 -0.75
CA ALA A 278 -3.81 11.15 -0.35
C ALA A 278 -2.28 11.04 -0.28
N ASP A 279 -1.77 10.10 0.54
CA ASP A 279 -0.33 9.82 0.59
C ASP A 279 0.16 9.20 -0.72
N ILE A 280 -0.75 8.49 -1.39
CA ILE A 280 -0.53 7.90 -2.71
C ILE A 280 -1.83 8.06 -3.52
N GLY A 281 -1.85 9.00 -4.46
CA GLY A 281 -2.90 9.13 -5.46
C GLY A 281 -2.70 8.14 -6.61
N ILE A 282 -3.71 7.33 -6.93
CA ILE A 282 -3.69 6.29 -7.95
C ILE A 282 -4.70 6.62 -9.05
N ALA A 283 -4.23 6.99 -10.24
CA ALA A 283 -5.10 7.14 -11.41
C ALA A 283 -5.31 5.80 -12.11
N VAL A 284 -6.56 5.42 -12.37
CA VAL A 284 -6.89 4.19 -13.10
C VAL A 284 -6.56 4.30 -14.59
N ALA A 285 -6.42 3.17 -15.27
CA ALA A 285 -6.29 3.16 -16.73
C ALA A 285 -7.56 3.74 -17.38
N GLY A 286 -7.39 4.73 -18.25
CA GLY A 286 -8.49 5.51 -18.83
C GLY A 286 -8.92 6.74 -18.02
N ALA A 287 -8.25 7.04 -16.91
CA ALA A 287 -8.51 8.26 -16.14
C ALA A 287 -8.24 9.54 -16.96
N THR A 288 -8.99 10.59 -16.64
CA THR A 288 -8.85 11.93 -17.23
C THR A 288 -7.43 12.49 -17.01
N ASP A 289 -6.97 13.37 -17.91
CA ASP A 289 -5.63 14.00 -17.82
C ASP A 289 -5.45 14.79 -16.52
N ALA A 290 -6.55 15.37 -16.03
CA ALA A 290 -6.59 16.04 -14.73
C ALA A 290 -6.33 15.06 -13.58
N ALA A 291 -6.97 13.88 -13.57
CA ALA A 291 -6.74 12.86 -12.55
C ALA A 291 -5.31 12.29 -12.64
N ARG A 292 -4.80 12.05 -13.86
CA ARG A 292 -3.44 11.56 -14.10
C ARG A 292 -2.36 12.54 -13.64
N SER A 293 -2.57 13.83 -13.84
CA SER A 293 -1.64 14.87 -13.38
C SER A 293 -1.71 15.13 -11.87
N ALA A 294 -2.83 14.81 -11.23
CA ALA A 294 -3.00 14.93 -9.78
C ALA A 294 -2.49 13.69 -9.01
N SER A 295 -2.36 12.53 -9.66
CA SER A 295 -1.94 11.25 -9.05
C SER A 295 -0.43 11.06 -9.02
N ASP A 296 0.08 10.35 -8.01
CA ASP A 296 1.49 9.95 -7.90
C ASP A 296 1.83 8.71 -8.75
N ILE A 297 0.85 7.83 -8.97
CA ILE A 297 0.98 6.63 -9.79
C ILE A 297 -0.18 6.52 -10.77
N VAL A 298 0.15 6.25 -12.04
CA VAL A 298 -0.82 6.05 -13.11
C VAL A 298 -0.79 4.58 -13.54
N LEU A 299 -1.92 3.90 -13.44
CA LEU A 299 -2.06 2.52 -13.88
C LEU A 299 -2.27 2.48 -15.39
N THR A 300 -1.46 1.68 -16.08
CA THR A 300 -1.61 1.42 -17.52
C THR A 300 -2.52 0.23 -17.82
N GLN A 301 -2.87 -0.54 -16.78
CA GLN A 301 -3.78 -1.66 -16.83
C GLN A 301 -4.92 -1.40 -15.85
N GLU A 302 -6.13 -1.80 -16.23
CA GLU A 302 -7.29 -1.67 -15.36
C GLU A 302 -7.32 -2.78 -14.29
N GLY A 303 -7.98 -2.51 -13.17
CA GLY A 303 -8.29 -3.50 -12.14
C GLY A 303 -7.54 -3.30 -10.82
N LEU A 304 -8.21 -3.68 -9.72
CA LEU A 304 -7.66 -3.59 -8.37
C LEU A 304 -6.44 -4.51 -8.18
N SER A 305 -6.35 -5.60 -8.95
CA SER A 305 -5.28 -6.59 -8.86
C SER A 305 -3.89 -6.01 -9.19
N VAL A 306 -3.84 -5.01 -10.06
CA VAL A 306 -2.62 -4.27 -10.42
C VAL A 306 -2.09 -3.50 -9.21
N ILE A 307 -2.97 -2.88 -8.43
CA ILE A 307 -2.61 -2.13 -7.22
C ILE A 307 -1.98 -3.07 -6.19
N ILE A 308 -2.57 -4.25 -5.96
CA ILE A 308 -2.00 -5.22 -5.01
C ILE A 308 -0.64 -5.75 -5.48
N SER A 309 -0.48 -5.97 -6.77
CA SER A 309 0.80 -6.37 -7.36
C SER A 309 1.87 -5.26 -7.21
N ALA A 310 1.48 -4.00 -7.36
CA ALA A 310 2.33 -2.84 -7.12
C ALA A 310 2.73 -2.73 -5.63
N VAL A 311 1.78 -2.91 -4.70
CA VAL A 311 2.06 -2.93 -3.25
C VAL A 311 3.05 -4.03 -2.89
N LEU A 312 2.87 -5.25 -3.40
CA LEU A 312 3.80 -6.37 -3.15
C LEU A 312 5.21 -6.07 -3.66
N THR A 313 5.31 -5.51 -4.86
CA THR A 313 6.59 -5.14 -5.48
C THR A 313 7.26 -4.01 -4.71
N SER A 314 6.51 -2.97 -4.34
CA SER A 314 6.98 -1.86 -3.51
C SER A 314 7.52 -2.36 -2.16
N ARG A 315 6.79 -3.26 -1.48
CA ARG A 315 7.27 -3.88 -0.24
C ARG A 315 8.56 -4.68 -0.43
N ALA A 316 8.71 -5.39 -1.55
CA ALA A 316 9.94 -6.11 -1.84
C ALA A 316 11.14 -5.16 -2.03
N ILE A 317 10.94 -4.04 -2.75
CA ILE A 317 11.96 -3.00 -2.92
C ILE A 317 12.30 -2.35 -1.58
N PHE A 318 11.29 -2.00 -0.79
CA PHE A 318 11.48 -1.42 0.53
C PHE A 318 12.28 -2.33 1.48
N GLN A 319 12.03 -3.65 1.44
CA GLN A 319 12.84 -4.60 2.22
C GLN A 319 14.30 -4.61 1.77
N ARG A 320 14.60 -4.52 0.46
CA ARG A 320 15.99 -4.42 -0.02
C ARG A 320 16.68 -3.17 0.52
N MET A 321 15.98 -2.03 0.49
CA MET A 321 16.52 -0.76 1.03
C MET A 321 16.80 -0.87 2.53
N LYS A 322 15.86 -1.39 3.32
CA LYS A 322 16.03 -1.61 4.76
C LYS A 322 17.21 -2.53 5.07
N ASN A 323 17.32 -3.66 4.36
CA ASN A 323 18.40 -4.62 4.52
C ASN A 323 19.76 -4.00 4.16
N TYR A 324 19.81 -3.18 3.11
CA TYR A 324 21.00 -2.41 2.72
C TYR A 324 21.39 -1.39 3.79
N THR A 325 20.45 -0.64 4.37
CA THR A 325 20.77 0.31 5.43
C THR A 325 21.33 -0.38 6.67
N ILE A 326 20.75 -1.51 7.10
CA ILE A 326 21.30 -2.31 8.21
C ILE A 326 22.74 -2.72 7.90
N TYR A 327 22.99 -3.20 6.67
CA TYR A 327 24.31 -3.61 6.21
C TYR A 327 25.33 -2.46 6.24
N ALA A 328 25.00 -1.32 5.63
CA ALA A 328 25.87 -0.15 5.55
C ALA A 328 26.25 0.35 6.95
N VAL A 329 25.26 0.50 7.84
CA VAL A 329 25.50 0.90 9.24
C VAL A 329 26.40 -0.11 9.96
N SER A 330 26.15 -1.40 9.79
CA SER A 330 26.95 -2.45 10.45
C SER A 330 28.42 -2.41 10.04
N ILE A 331 28.71 -2.23 8.76
CA ILE A 331 30.09 -2.16 8.25
C ILE A 331 30.79 -0.92 8.77
N THR A 332 30.13 0.24 8.75
CA THR A 332 30.70 1.48 9.30
C THR A 332 31.10 1.30 10.75
N ILE A 333 30.20 0.77 11.58
CA ILE A 333 30.47 0.51 13.00
C ILE A 333 31.62 -0.49 13.17
N ARG A 334 31.64 -1.56 12.37
CA ARG A 334 32.71 -2.57 12.41
C ARG A 334 34.08 -1.95 12.12
N ILE A 335 34.21 -1.23 11.00
CA ILE A 335 35.48 -0.66 10.54
C ILE A 335 35.99 0.35 11.57
N VAL A 336 35.13 1.28 12.00
CA VAL A 336 35.49 2.31 12.97
C VAL A 336 35.88 1.69 14.31
N LEU A 337 35.02 0.86 14.90
CA LEU A 337 35.28 0.30 16.23
C LEU A 337 36.41 -0.72 16.20
N GLY A 338 36.48 -1.58 15.18
CA GLY A 338 37.48 -2.65 15.07
C GLY A 338 38.90 -2.09 14.96
N PHE A 339 39.15 -1.18 14.01
CA PHE A 339 40.48 -0.60 13.85
C PHE A 339 40.84 0.37 14.98
N LEU A 340 39.88 1.10 15.54
CA LEU A 340 40.09 1.92 16.74
C LEU A 340 40.58 1.07 17.92
N LEU A 341 39.91 -0.05 18.21
CA LEU A 341 40.28 -0.93 19.32
C LEU A 341 41.66 -1.57 19.11
N ILE A 342 41.98 -1.98 17.88
CA ILE A 342 43.29 -2.56 17.57
C ILE A 342 44.42 -1.53 17.75
N ALA A 343 44.22 -0.30 17.27
CA ALA A 343 45.16 0.79 17.44
C ALA A 343 45.33 1.18 18.92
N LEU A 344 44.23 1.24 19.68
CA LEU A 344 44.26 1.59 21.11
C LEU A 344 45.00 0.55 21.96
N ILE A 345 44.74 -0.74 21.75
CA ILE A 345 45.23 -1.82 22.63
C ILE A 345 46.65 -2.23 22.25
N TRP A 346 46.97 -2.35 20.96
CA TRP A 346 48.26 -2.88 20.49
C TRP A 346 49.12 -1.88 19.72
N LYS A 347 48.68 -0.63 19.57
CA LYS A 347 49.39 0.40 18.76
C LYS A 347 49.73 -0.11 17.37
N PHE A 348 48.78 -0.83 16.77
CA PHE A 348 48.92 -1.39 15.43
C PHE A 348 48.14 -0.53 14.43
N ASP A 349 48.86 0.08 13.50
CA ASP A 349 48.29 0.94 12.48
C ASP A 349 47.90 0.12 11.24
N PHE A 350 46.63 0.15 10.88
CA PHE A 350 46.13 -0.55 9.69
C PHE A 350 46.29 0.32 8.45
N SER A 351 46.80 -0.26 7.35
CA SER A 351 47.03 0.45 6.09
C SER A 351 45.74 1.04 5.50
N PRO A 352 45.66 2.37 5.28
CA PRO A 352 44.49 3.00 4.65
C PRO A 352 44.20 2.46 3.25
N PHE A 353 45.24 2.07 2.51
CA PHE A 353 45.08 1.49 1.18
C PHE A 353 44.30 0.17 1.22
N MET A 354 44.49 -0.66 2.25
CA MET A 354 43.74 -1.90 2.40
C MET A 354 42.27 -1.66 2.75
N ILE A 355 41.97 -0.59 3.49
CA ILE A 355 40.57 -0.15 3.70
C ILE A 355 39.94 0.27 2.37
N LEU A 356 40.67 0.99 1.52
CA LEU A 356 40.22 1.35 0.18
C LEU A 356 39.93 0.11 -0.68
N VAL A 357 40.80 -0.89 -0.67
CA VAL A 357 40.57 -2.15 -1.39
C VAL A 357 39.31 -2.86 -0.87
N ILE A 358 39.10 -2.91 0.45
CA ILE A 358 37.86 -3.45 1.04
C ILE A 358 36.64 -2.66 0.54
N ALA A 359 36.71 -1.34 0.52
CA ALA A 359 35.62 -0.47 0.08
C ALA A 359 35.26 -0.72 -1.40
N ILE A 360 36.25 -0.78 -2.29
CA ILE A 360 36.05 -1.04 -3.73
C ILE A 360 35.41 -2.41 -3.96
N LEU A 361 35.93 -3.45 -3.29
CA LEU A 361 35.35 -4.80 -3.39
C LEU A 361 33.91 -4.84 -2.86
N ASN A 362 33.65 -4.13 -1.76
CA ASN A 362 32.32 -4.02 -1.18
C ASN A 362 31.34 -3.33 -2.14
N ASP A 363 31.70 -2.17 -2.68
CA ASP A 363 30.85 -1.39 -3.60
C ASP A 363 30.46 -2.19 -4.84
N GLY A 364 31.40 -2.94 -5.42
CA GLY A 364 31.12 -3.85 -6.53
C GLY A 364 30.06 -4.91 -6.18
N THR A 365 30.12 -5.47 -4.97
CA THR A 365 29.13 -6.46 -4.50
C THR A 365 27.79 -5.83 -4.10
N ILE A 366 27.79 -4.61 -3.56
CA ILE A 366 26.59 -3.90 -3.10
C ILE A 366 25.57 -3.70 -4.22
N MET A 367 26.03 -3.42 -5.44
CA MET A 367 25.14 -3.23 -6.60
C MET A 367 24.23 -4.43 -6.86
N THR A 368 24.62 -5.64 -6.41
CA THR A 368 23.81 -6.85 -6.58
C THR A 368 22.62 -6.92 -5.61
N ILE A 369 22.67 -6.20 -4.47
CA ILE A 369 21.59 -6.14 -3.48
C ILE A 369 20.32 -5.54 -4.09
N ALA A 370 20.45 -4.55 -4.99
CA ALA A 370 19.33 -3.93 -5.67
C ALA A 370 18.51 -4.92 -6.52
N LYS A 371 19.18 -5.94 -7.07
CA LYS A 371 18.60 -6.99 -7.93
C LYS A 371 18.23 -8.26 -7.15
N ASP A 372 18.33 -8.24 -5.84
CA ASP A 372 18.20 -9.45 -5.03
C ASP A 372 16.75 -9.93 -4.87
N ARG A 373 16.55 -11.24 -4.69
CA ARG A 373 15.22 -11.83 -4.48
C ARG A 373 14.89 -11.89 -2.99
N VAL A 374 14.30 -10.81 -2.49
CA VAL A 374 13.84 -10.68 -1.09
C VAL A 374 12.32 -10.92 -1.01
N LYS A 375 11.87 -11.56 0.08
CA LYS A 375 10.44 -11.77 0.34
C LYS A 375 9.79 -10.46 0.85
N PRO A 376 8.66 -10.01 0.30
CA PRO A 376 7.97 -8.83 0.78
C PRO A 376 7.45 -9.04 2.21
N SER A 377 7.30 -7.96 2.96
CA SER A 377 6.67 -8.00 4.28
C SER A 377 5.17 -8.30 4.13
N PRO A 378 4.60 -9.25 4.91
CA PRO A 378 3.17 -9.55 4.83
C PRO A 378 2.31 -8.41 5.35
N LEU A 379 2.80 -7.66 6.34
CA LEU A 379 2.14 -6.46 6.87
C LEU A 379 2.84 -5.19 6.38
N PRO A 380 2.12 -4.05 6.33
CA PRO A 380 2.74 -2.74 6.10
C PRO A 380 3.89 -2.50 7.09
N ASP A 381 5.03 -2.08 6.59
CA ASP A 381 6.23 -1.78 7.38
C ASP A 381 6.55 -0.31 7.15
N SER A 382 6.81 0.44 8.24
CA SER A 382 7.24 1.83 8.18
C SER A 382 8.75 1.91 8.40
N TRP A 383 9.39 2.97 7.88
CA TRP A 383 10.83 3.14 7.98
C TRP A 383 11.26 3.54 9.39
N LYS A 384 11.36 2.56 10.29
CA LYS A 384 11.81 2.77 11.67
C LYS A 384 13.33 2.80 11.75
N LEU A 385 13.90 3.98 11.53
CA LEU A 385 15.35 4.20 11.53
C LEU A 385 16.02 3.72 12.82
N ASN A 386 15.41 3.94 13.98
CA ASN A 386 15.98 3.52 15.26
C ASN A 386 16.18 1.99 15.36
N GLU A 387 15.21 1.20 14.88
CA GLU A 387 15.33 -0.27 14.86
C GLU A 387 16.45 -0.73 13.89
N ILE A 388 16.56 -0.06 12.74
CA ILE A 388 17.57 -0.33 11.72
C ILE A 388 18.98 -0.02 12.24
N PHE A 389 19.17 1.16 12.85
CA PHE A 389 20.45 1.57 13.42
C PHE A 389 20.84 0.69 14.61
N ALA A 390 19.90 0.39 15.53
CA ALA A 390 20.17 -0.51 16.65
C ALA A 390 20.63 -1.90 16.17
N THR A 391 19.94 -2.45 15.18
CA THR A 391 20.34 -3.74 14.58
C THR A 391 21.72 -3.66 13.94
N GLY A 392 22.00 -2.58 13.20
CA GLY A 392 23.30 -2.39 12.55
C GLY A 392 24.45 -2.24 13.55
N VAL A 393 24.25 -1.47 14.62
CA VAL A 393 25.26 -1.29 15.68
C VAL A 393 25.59 -2.61 16.34
N VAL A 394 24.61 -3.45 16.70
CA VAL A 394 24.87 -4.74 17.35
C VAL A 394 25.69 -5.68 16.45
N TYR A 395 25.34 -5.78 15.15
CA TYR A 395 26.15 -6.57 14.21
C TYR A 395 27.56 -6.00 14.06
N GLY A 396 27.68 -4.68 13.90
CA GLY A 396 28.95 -3.97 13.80
C GLY A 396 29.85 -4.24 14.99
N THR A 397 29.32 -4.10 16.20
CA THR A 397 30.04 -4.33 17.46
C THR A 397 30.47 -5.78 17.61
N TYR A 398 29.58 -6.75 17.37
CA TYR A 398 29.96 -8.17 17.42
C TYR A 398 31.11 -8.48 16.45
N MET A 399 30.99 -8.04 15.19
CA MET A 399 32.04 -8.26 14.20
C MET A 399 33.36 -7.57 14.58
N ALA A 400 33.30 -6.35 15.13
CA ALA A 400 34.48 -5.64 15.62
C ALA A 400 35.16 -6.40 16.75
N VAL A 401 34.40 -6.88 17.73
CA VAL A 401 34.91 -7.70 18.84
C VAL A 401 35.55 -8.98 18.30
N MET A 402 34.92 -9.66 17.35
CA MET A 402 35.49 -10.88 16.76
C MET A 402 36.74 -10.61 15.92
N THR A 403 36.87 -9.43 15.30
CA THR A 403 38.11 -8.99 14.65
C THR A 403 39.21 -8.69 15.67
N VAL A 404 38.87 -8.09 16.80
CA VAL A 404 39.80 -7.84 17.92
C VAL A 404 40.28 -9.16 18.55
N VAL A 405 39.36 -10.10 18.79
CA VAL A 405 39.67 -11.44 19.31
C VAL A 405 40.58 -12.20 18.34
N PHE A 406 40.31 -12.11 17.03
CA PHE A 406 41.17 -12.69 16.00
C PHE A 406 42.60 -12.10 16.06
N PHE A 407 42.70 -10.78 16.15
CA PHE A 407 43.99 -10.10 16.23
C PHE A 407 44.76 -10.45 17.51
N TRP A 408 44.08 -10.49 18.67
CA TRP A 408 44.66 -10.93 19.93
C TRP A 408 45.15 -12.38 19.86
N ALA A 409 44.33 -13.29 19.33
CA ALA A 409 44.68 -14.70 19.20
C ALA A 409 45.87 -14.92 18.25
N MET A 410 46.02 -14.09 17.21
CA MET A 410 47.16 -14.13 16.29
C MET A 410 48.45 -13.54 16.89
N ARG A 411 48.37 -12.47 17.69
CA ARG A 411 49.55 -11.72 18.18
C ARG A 411 50.06 -12.18 19.54
N SER A 412 49.13 -12.39 20.48
CA SER A 412 49.42 -12.61 21.90
C SER A 412 49.46 -14.09 22.28
N THR A 413 48.78 -14.96 21.52
CA THR A 413 48.71 -16.40 21.77
C THR A 413 49.28 -17.19 20.60
N ASP A 414 49.75 -18.41 20.86
CA ASP A 414 50.21 -19.34 19.82
C ASP A 414 49.10 -20.38 19.46
N PHE A 415 47.83 -20.01 19.70
CA PHE A 415 46.67 -20.88 19.52
C PHE A 415 46.56 -21.41 18.08
N PHE A 416 46.70 -20.53 17.09
CA PHE A 416 46.57 -20.89 15.68
C PHE A 416 47.72 -21.78 15.18
N SER A 417 48.96 -21.48 15.57
CA SER A 417 50.12 -22.29 15.22
C SER A 417 50.08 -23.68 15.85
N ASN A 418 49.61 -23.79 17.10
CA ASN A 418 49.52 -25.07 17.80
C ASN A 418 48.37 -25.95 17.31
N THR A 419 47.23 -25.35 16.96
CA THR A 419 46.04 -26.11 16.54
C THR A 419 46.13 -26.52 15.07
N PHE A 420 46.56 -25.62 14.19
CA PHE A 420 46.50 -25.81 12.73
C PHE A 420 47.88 -26.05 12.09
N HIS A 421 48.96 -26.11 12.88
CA HIS A 421 50.33 -26.38 12.41
C HIS A 421 50.82 -25.40 11.32
N VAL A 422 50.36 -24.14 11.40
CA VAL A 422 50.75 -23.07 10.45
C VAL A 422 51.90 -22.24 11.02
N ARG A 423 52.65 -21.57 10.15
CA ARG A 423 53.79 -20.70 10.52
C ARG A 423 53.34 -19.63 11.52
N SER A 424 54.12 -19.34 12.57
CA SER A 424 53.76 -18.27 13.48
C SER A 424 53.93 -16.90 12.80
N LEU A 425 52.88 -16.07 12.83
CA LEU A 425 52.89 -14.69 12.31
C LEU A 425 53.44 -13.68 13.31
N ARG A 426 53.91 -14.16 14.48
CA ARG A 426 54.29 -13.32 15.60
C ARG A 426 55.55 -12.52 15.26
N GLY A 427 55.41 -11.20 15.16
CA GLY A 427 56.51 -10.27 14.88
C GLY A 427 56.58 -9.76 13.44
N SER A 428 55.81 -10.31 12.51
CA SER A 428 55.68 -9.77 11.14
C SER A 428 54.42 -8.92 11.03
N THR A 429 54.56 -7.60 11.16
CA THR A 429 53.43 -6.66 11.09
C THR A 429 52.74 -6.69 9.73
N GLU A 430 53.49 -6.90 8.66
CA GLU A 430 52.98 -6.89 7.29
C GLU A 430 52.13 -8.13 6.97
N GLU A 431 52.54 -9.30 7.43
CA GLU A 431 51.78 -10.54 7.27
C GLU A 431 50.53 -10.55 8.16
N MET A 432 50.62 -10.03 9.39
CA MET A 432 49.46 -9.86 10.27
C MET A 432 48.40 -8.94 9.65
N MET A 433 48.82 -7.92 8.90
CA MET A 433 47.90 -7.04 8.22
C MET A 433 47.15 -7.73 7.07
N SER A 434 47.83 -8.57 6.28
CA SER A 434 47.19 -9.41 5.25
C SER A 434 46.12 -10.32 5.84
N ALA A 435 46.42 -10.93 6.99
CA ALA A 435 45.50 -11.80 7.69
C ALA A 435 44.26 -11.04 8.18
N LEU A 436 44.47 -9.85 8.76
CA LEU A 436 43.40 -8.98 9.23
C LEU A 436 42.53 -8.47 8.08
N TYR A 437 43.15 -8.05 6.97
CA TYR A 437 42.46 -7.64 5.74
C TYR A 437 41.52 -8.75 5.22
N LEU A 438 42.04 -9.98 5.11
CA LEU A 438 41.24 -11.11 4.61
C LEU A 438 40.05 -11.42 5.53
N GLN A 439 40.28 -11.45 6.85
CA GLN A 439 39.23 -11.69 7.84
C GLN A 439 38.13 -10.63 7.78
N VAL A 440 38.52 -9.35 7.64
CA VAL A 440 37.58 -8.24 7.54
C VAL A 440 36.79 -8.31 6.23
N SER A 441 37.45 -8.61 5.11
CA SER A 441 36.80 -8.72 3.81
C SER A 441 35.77 -9.85 3.75
N ILE A 442 36.10 -11.05 4.23
CA ILE A 442 35.19 -12.22 4.20
C ILE A 442 33.92 -11.93 5.00
N ILE A 443 34.05 -11.56 6.27
CA ILE A 443 32.87 -11.41 7.13
C ILE A 443 32.06 -10.18 6.73
N SER A 444 32.69 -9.10 6.24
CA SER A 444 31.95 -7.91 5.78
C SER A 444 31.03 -8.27 4.62
N GLN A 445 31.49 -9.01 3.62
CA GLN A 445 30.60 -9.42 2.52
C GLN A 445 29.64 -10.55 2.93
N ALA A 446 30.07 -11.45 3.83
CA ALA A 446 29.19 -12.51 4.33
C ALA A 446 27.96 -11.93 5.06
N LEU A 447 28.11 -10.78 5.74
CA LEU A 447 27.02 -10.09 6.42
C LEU A 447 25.83 -9.81 5.51
N ILE A 448 26.03 -9.61 4.19
CA ILE A 448 24.94 -9.39 3.23
C ILE A 448 23.93 -10.55 3.29
N PHE A 449 24.39 -11.79 3.48
CA PHE A 449 23.53 -12.98 3.57
C PHE A 449 22.69 -13.02 4.86
N VAL A 450 23.19 -12.42 5.95
CA VAL A 450 22.46 -12.31 7.21
C VAL A 450 21.42 -11.19 7.13
N THR A 451 21.82 -10.01 6.62
CA THR A 451 20.94 -8.83 6.58
C THR A 451 19.82 -8.97 5.57
N ARG A 452 20.03 -9.69 4.45
CA ARG A 452 18.97 -9.97 3.47
C ARG A 452 17.84 -10.85 4.02
N SER A 453 18.17 -11.73 4.96
CA SER A 453 17.31 -12.87 5.30
C SER A 453 16.48 -12.56 6.52
N ARG A 454 15.19 -12.91 6.49
CA ARG A 454 14.33 -12.78 7.68
C ARG A 454 14.42 -13.99 8.58
N SER A 455 14.48 -15.18 8.00
CA SER A 455 14.79 -16.43 8.67
C SER A 455 16.31 -16.68 8.66
N TRP A 456 16.74 -17.91 8.90
CA TRP A 456 18.12 -18.33 8.75
C TRP A 456 18.66 -18.02 7.35
N CYS A 457 19.89 -17.53 7.26
CA CYS A 457 20.50 -17.15 5.98
C CYS A 457 20.62 -18.34 5.02
N PHE A 458 20.81 -19.56 5.54
CA PHE A 458 20.88 -20.79 4.74
C PHE A 458 19.52 -21.26 4.20
N ALA A 459 18.41 -20.87 4.84
CA ALA A 459 17.07 -21.26 4.42
C ALA A 459 16.55 -20.39 3.26
N GLU A 460 16.99 -19.14 3.21
CA GLU A 460 16.58 -18.18 2.18
C GLU A 460 17.61 -18.13 1.06
N ARG A 461 17.29 -18.81 -0.05
CA ARG A 461 18.20 -18.91 -1.20
C ARG A 461 18.57 -17.53 -1.74
N PRO A 462 19.88 -17.21 -1.81
CA PRO A 462 20.34 -15.98 -2.40
C PRO A 462 20.14 -15.89 -3.92
N GLY A 463 20.04 -14.66 -4.43
CA GLY A 463 20.05 -14.40 -5.87
C GLY A 463 21.39 -14.81 -6.48
N PHE A 464 21.35 -15.38 -7.68
CA PHE A 464 22.55 -15.88 -8.37
C PHE A 464 23.63 -14.80 -8.52
N LEU A 465 23.23 -13.57 -8.86
CA LEU A 465 24.14 -12.44 -9.03
C LEU A 465 24.89 -12.08 -7.74
N LEU A 466 24.20 -12.13 -6.59
CA LEU A 466 24.82 -11.86 -5.28
C LEU A 466 25.85 -12.95 -4.94
N CYS A 467 25.52 -14.22 -5.15
CA CYS A 467 26.45 -15.32 -4.93
C CYS A 467 27.69 -15.21 -5.81
N ALA A 468 27.50 -14.95 -7.11
CA ALA A 468 28.59 -14.78 -8.04
C ALA A 468 29.50 -13.61 -7.64
N ALA A 469 28.92 -12.47 -7.27
CA ALA A 469 29.68 -11.30 -6.83
C ALA A 469 30.45 -11.57 -5.52
N PHE A 470 29.83 -12.25 -4.55
CA PHE A 470 30.51 -12.68 -3.33
C PHE A 470 31.69 -13.59 -3.66
N VAL A 471 31.49 -14.64 -4.46
CA VAL A 471 32.57 -15.58 -4.80
C VAL A 471 33.71 -14.88 -5.53
N ILE A 472 33.42 -14.03 -6.52
CA ILE A 472 34.45 -13.29 -7.27
C ILE A 472 35.23 -12.36 -6.33
N ALA A 473 34.53 -11.57 -5.51
CA ALA A 473 35.18 -10.62 -4.63
C ALA A 473 36.00 -11.32 -3.53
N GLN A 474 35.55 -12.48 -3.04
CA GLN A 474 36.30 -13.29 -2.08
C GLN A 474 37.50 -14.02 -2.68
N ILE A 475 37.41 -14.46 -3.94
CA ILE A 475 38.57 -14.97 -4.68
C ILE A 475 39.61 -13.86 -4.78
N VAL A 476 39.23 -12.67 -5.24
CA VAL A 476 40.15 -11.52 -5.35
C VAL A 476 40.76 -11.15 -3.99
N ALA A 477 39.94 -11.09 -2.93
CA ALA A 477 40.44 -10.81 -1.58
C ALA A 477 41.43 -11.87 -1.09
N THR A 478 41.15 -13.15 -1.32
CA THR A 478 42.04 -14.26 -0.93
C THR A 478 43.34 -14.21 -1.71
N LEU A 479 43.30 -13.94 -3.02
CA LEU A 479 44.50 -13.83 -3.86
C LEU A 479 45.39 -12.66 -3.41
N ILE A 480 44.80 -11.51 -3.07
CA ILE A 480 45.54 -10.36 -2.53
C ILE A 480 46.22 -10.76 -1.21
N ALA A 481 45.50 -11.40 -0.28
CA ALA A 481 46.08 -11.79 1.00
C ALA A 481 47.21 -12.82 0.88
N VAL A 482 47.13 -13.73 -0.10
CA VAL A 482 48.09 -14.83 -0.26
C VAL A 482 49.34 -14.40 -1.05
N TRP A 483 49.19 -13.56 -2.08
CA TRP A 483 50.27 -13.24 -3.03
C TRP A 483 50.77 -11.79 -3.01
N ALA A 484 50.02 -10.84 -2.44
CA ALA A 484 50.45 -9.44 -2.50
C ALA A 484 51.70 -9.20 -1.62
N ASP A 485 52.71 -8.59 -2.23
CA ASP A 485 53.89 -8.06 -1.55
C ASP A 485 54.07 -6.61 -1.99
N PHE A 486 53.33 -5.72 -1.34
CA PHE A 486 53.33 -4.28 -1.65
C PHE A 486 53.94 -3.52 -0.50
N GLY A 487 55.22 -3.12 -0.64
CA GLY A 487 55.92 -2.33 0.37
C GLY A 487 55.23 -1.00 0.69
N PHE A 488 54.59 -0.35 -0.30
CA PHE A 488 53.83 0.89 -0.06
C PHE A 488 52.57 0.67 0.80
N ALA A 489 51.99 -0.53 0.72
CA ALA A 489 50.76 -0.86 1.44
C ALA A 489 51.05 -1.57 2.76
N HIS A 490 52.32 -1.85 3.09
CA HIS A 490 52.80 -2.64 4.24
C HIS A 490 52.24 -4.06 4.31
N ILE A 491 51.96 -4.69 3.17
CA ILE A 491 51.34 -6.02 3.11
C ILE A 491 52.31 -7.05 2.54
N ARG A 492 52.32 -8.24 3.16
CA ARG A 492 53.11 -9.38 2.69
C ARG A 492 52.28 -10.66 2.65
N GLY A 493 52.44 -11.45 1.61
CA GLY A 493 51.65 -12.66 1.38
C GLY A 493 51.82 -13.71 2.49
N ILE A 494 50.69 -14.18 3.05
CA ILE A 494 50.67 -15.11 4.21
C ILE A 494 50.65 -16.60 3.84
N GLY A 495 50.46 -16.90 2.55
CA GLY A 495 50.31 -18.27 2.04
C GLY A 495 48.91 -18.89 2.24
N TRP A 496 48.65 -19.98 1.52
CA TRP A 496 47.35 -20.65 1.47
C TRP A 496 46.92 -21.31 2.80
N GLY A 497 47.89 -21.78 3.60
CA GLY A 497 47.60 -22.40 4.90
C GLY A 497 46.91 -21.41 5.86
N TRP A 498 47.46 -20.19 5.97
CA TRP A 498 46.85 -19.13 6.78
C TRP A 498 45.53 -18.64 6.20
N ALA A 499 45.42 -18.48 4.88
CA ALA A 499 44.16 -18.13 4.25
C ALA A 499 43.05 -19.14 4.60
N GLY A 500 43.34 -20.45 4.60
CA GLY A 500 42.39 -21.48 5.00
C GLY A 500 41.92 -21.35 6.46
N VAL A 501 42.85 -21.09 7.38
CA VAL A 501 42.53 -20.85 8.81
C VAL A 501 41.66 -19.61 8.99
N ILE A 502 41.93 -18.54 8.24
CA ILE A 502 41.15 -17.29 8.28
C ILE A 502 39.73 -17.52 7.74
N TRP A 503 39.60 -18.30 6.66
CA TRP A 503 38.30 -18.74 6.15
C TRP A 503 37.52 -19.53 7.19
N LEU A 504 38.16 -20.50 7.85
CA LEU A 504 37.53 -21.29 8.91
C LEU A 504 37.06 -20.40 10.06
N TYR A 505 37.94 -19.51 10.56
CA TYR A 505 37.59 -18.56 11.60
C TYR A 505 36.42 -17.66 11.20
N SER A 506 36.40 -17.21 9.94
CA SER A 506 35.35 -16.35 9.39
C SER A 506 34.01 -17.08 9.31
N VAL A 507 34.00 -18.34 8.88
CA VAL A 507 32.79 -19.18 8.85
C VAL A 507 32.25 -19.44 10.25
N VAL A 508 33.12 -19.74 11.23
CA VAL A 508 32.71 -19.93 12.63
C VAL A 508 32.14 -18.63 13.20
N THR A 509 32.76 -17.49 12.91
CA THR A 509 32.30 -16.16 13.34
C THR A 509 30.96 -15.78 12.70
N PHE A 510 30.69 -16.28 11.50
CA PHE A 510 29.48 -15.98 10.74
C PHE A 510 28.22 -16.64 11.32
N VAL A 511 28.30 -17.90 11.78
CA VAL A 511 27.13 -18.67 12.25
C VAL A 511 26.34 -17.97 13.37
N PRO A 512 26.97 -17.38 14.41
CA PRO A 512 26.24 -16.68 15.47
C PRO A 512 25.51 -15.41 15.02
N LEU A 513 25.84 -14.81 13.86
CA LEU A 513 25.17 -13.59 13.39
C LEU A 513 23.66 -13.79 13.20
N ASP A 514 23.24 -14.97 12.75
CA ASP A 514 21.81 -15.30 12.65
C ASP A 514 21.14 -15.43 14.02
N LEU A 515 21.87 -15.87 15.06
CA LEU A 515 21.34 -15.89 16.43
C LEU A 515 21.13 -14.47 16.96
N PHE A 516 22.10 -13.57 16.72
CA PHE A 516 21.96 -12.16 17.05
C PHE A 516 20.78 -11.52 16.32
N LYS A 517 20.56 -11.88 15.04
CA LYS A 517 19.38 -11.42 14.27
C LYS A 517 18.07 -11.73 14.98
N PHE A 518 17.89 -12.97 15.43
CA PHE A 518 16.67 -13.38 16.12
C PHE A 518 16.56 -12.71 17.49
N ALA A 519 17.66 -12.61 18.24
CA ALA A 519 17.70 -11.95 19.54
C ALA A 519 17.30 -10.48 19.44
N ILE A 520 17.90 -9.71 18.52
CA ILE A 520 17.60 -8.29 18.33
C ILE A 520 16.14 -8.09 17.94
N ARG A 521 15.62 -8.88 16.99
CA ARG A 521 14.21 -8.78 16.59
C ARG A 521 13.27 -9.13 17.73
N TYR A 522 13.59 -10.13 18.54
CA TYR A 522 12.78 -10.50 19.70
C TYR A 522 12.75 -9.39 20.76
N VAL A 523 13.89 -8.72 20.98
CA VAL A 523 14.00 -7.58 21.89
C VAL A 523 13.23 -6.36 21.36
N LEU A 524 13.43 -6.01 20.08
CA LEU A 524 12.78 -4.86 19.43
C LEU A 524 11.26 -5.05 19.26
N ALA A 525 10.79 -6.30 19.12
CA ALA A 525 9.36 -6.60 19.05
C ALA A 525 8.61 -6.34 20.37
N GLY A 526 9.30 -5.94 21.45
CA GLY A 526 8.70 -5.67 22.77
C GLY A 526 8.21 -6.92 23.49
N LYS A 527 8.15 -8.09 22.84
CA LYS A 527 7.76 -9.37 23.44
C LYS A 527 8.67 -9.78 24.59
N ALA A 528 9.97 -9.46 24.52
CA ALA A 528 10.90 -9.68 25.63
C ALA A 528 10.50 -8.89 26.89
N TRP A 529 10.12 -7.62 26.72
CA TRP A 529 9.67 -6.75 27.80
C TRP A 529 8.29 -7.14 28.32
N ASN A 530 7.36 -7.45 27.42
CA ASN A 530 6.02 -7.93 27.79
C ASN A 530 6.08 -9.25 28.55
N ASN A 531 6.91 -10.20 28.13
CA ASN A 531 7.10 -11.47 28.86
C ASN A 531 7.79 -11.27 30.22
N LEU A 532 8.72 -10.31 30.34
CA LEU A 532 9.35 -9.98 31.64
C LEU A 532 8.37 -9.27 32.59
N LEU A 533 7.55 -8.36 32.08
CA LEU A 533 6.50 -7.67 32.84
C LEU A 533 5.37 -8.63 33.21
N GLN A 534 4.93 -9.49 32.28
CA GLN A 534 3.92 -10.53 32.51
C GLN A 534 4.42 -11.63 33.45
N ASN A 535 5.69 -12.04 33.37
CA ASN A 535 6.26 -12.97 34.35
C ASN A 535 6.36 -12.33 35.74
N LYS A 536 6.58 -11.02 35.85
CA LYS A 536 6.50 -10.30 37.14
C LYS A 536 5.07 -10.19 37.66
N THR A 537 4.06 -10.01 36.80
CA THR A 537 2.65 -10.03 37.24
C THR A 537 2.13 -11.43 37.54
N ALA A 538 2.71 -12.48 36.94
CA ALA A 538 2.40 -13.88 37.24
C ALA A 538 2.86 -14.34 38.63
N PHE A 539 3.74 -13.60 39.31
CA PHE A 539 4.07 -13.83 40.72
C PHE A 539 3.08 -13.21 41.71
N THR A 540 2.02 -12.54 41.23
CA THR A 540 0.90 -12.16 42.10
C THR A 540 0.05 -13.40 42.37
N THR A 541 -0.17 -13.68 43.65
CA THR A 541 -0.77 -14.89 44.23
C THR A 541 -2.27 -15.00 43.98
N LYS A 542 -2.79 -14.65 42.79
CA LYS A 542 -4.19 -14.87 42.44
C LYS A 542 -4.34 -16.28 41.87
N LYS A 543 -4.76 -17.21 42.72
CA LYS A 543 -4.96 -18.65 42.43
C LYS A 543 -6.00 -18.96 41.33
N ASN A 544 -6.70 -17.95 40.79
CA ASN A 544 -7.70 -18.09 39.72
C ASN A 544 -7.72 -16.84 38.83
N TYR A 545 -6.76 -16.71 37.92
CA TYR A 545 -6.81 -15.70 36.87
C TYR A 545 -7.87 -16.09 35.82
N GLY A 546 -8.75 -15.14 35.46
CA GLY A 546 -9.79 -15.34 34.43
C GLY A 546 -10.95 -16.29 34.80
N GLY A 547 -11.16 -16.60 36.09
CA GLY A 547 -12.31 -17.40 36.54
C GLY A 547 -13.64 -16.65 36.41
N GLU A 548 -13.66 -15.39 36.84
CA GLU A 548 -14.84 -14.51 36.77
C GLU A 548 -15.22 -14.18 35.33
N GLU A 549 -14.25 -13.94 34.44
CA GLU A 549 -14.52 -13.66 33.03
C GLU A 549 -15.07 -14.88 32.28
N ARG A 550 -14.63 -16.09 32.61
CA ARG A 550 -15.21 -17.34 32.07
C ARG A 550 -16.62 -17.58 32.57
N MET A 551 -16.91 -17.29 33.84
CA MET A 551 -18.26 -17.35 34.39
C MET A 551 -19.18 -16.30 33.75
N ALA A 552 -18.67 -15.08 33.51
CA ALA A 552 -19.41 -14.02 32.83
C ALA A 552 -19.70 -14.41 31.37
N GLN A 553 -18.70 -14.86 30.60
CA GLN A 553 -18.93 -15.33 29.23
C GLN A 553 -19.86 -16.54 29.16
N TRP A 554 -19.75 -17.48 30.10
CA TRP A 554 -20.68 -18.62 30.19
C TRP A 554 -22.11 -18.16 30.48
N ALA A 555 -22.29 -17.20 31.40
CA ALA A 555 -23.59 -16.61 31.72
C ALA A 555 -24.17 -15.82 30.54
N THR A 556 -23.35 -15.06 29.79
CA THR A 556 -23.79 -14.34 28.58
C THR A 556 -24.19 -15.30 27.47
N THR A 557 -23.43 -16.38 27.27
CA THR A 557 -23.73 -17.42 26.26
C THR A 557 -25.00 -18.19 26.61
N GLN A 558 -25.25 -18.46 27.89
CA GLN A 558 -26.50 -19.05 28.38
C GLN A 558 -27.69 -18.12 28.14
N ARG A 559 -27.54 -16.80 28.39
CA ARG A 559 -28.60 -15.80 28.15
C ARG A 559 -28.95 -15.65 26.66
N SER A 560 -27.95 -15.69 25.77
CA SER A 560 -28.20 -15.62 24.33
C SER A 560 -28.92 -16.87 23.80
N LEU A 561 -28.63 -18.05 24.36
CA LEU A 561 -29.31 -19.30 24.00
C LEU A 561 -30.80 -19.28 24.35
N HIS A 562 -31.17 -18.54 25.40
CA HIS A 562 -32.55 -18.39 25.87
C HIS A 562 -33.28 -17.15 25.30
N GLY A 563 -32.70 -16.44 24.33
CA GLY A 563 -33.34 -15.33 23.63
C GLY A 563 -33.56 -14.07 24.48
N LEU A 564 -32.84 -13.91 25.60
CA LEU A 564 -32.92 -12.72 26.45
C LEU A 564 -31.91 -11.65 25.98
N PRO A 565 -32.26 -10.35 26.04
CA PRO A 565 -31.37 -9.27 25.64
C PRO A 565 -30.13 -9.19 26.52
N VAL A 566 -28.97 -8.94 25.90
CA VAL A 566 -27.68 -8.79 26.58
C VAL A 566 -27.52 -7.33 27.01
N THR A 567 -27.38 -7.08 28.32
CA THR A 567 -26.97 -5.76 28.83
C THR A 567 -25.47 -5.57 28.63
N GLU A 568 -25.07 -4.55 27.87
CA GLU A 568 -23.67 -4.15 27.76
C GLU A 568 -23.15 -3.60 29.10
N PRO A 569 -21.90 -3.93 29.51
CA PRO A 569 -21.35 -3.41 30.75
C PRO A 569 -20.93 -1.95 30.58
N GLU A 570 -21.29 -1.12 31.57
CA GLU A 570 -21.01 0.32 31.61
C GLU A 570 -19.53 0.67 31.34
N ALA A 571 -19.32 1.62 30.44
CA ALA A 571 -18.03 2.13 30.01
C ALA A 571 -17.41 3.05 31.09
N GLY A 572 -16.79 2.44 32.10
CA GLY A 572 -16.12 3.17 33.18
C GLY A 572 -14.81 2.51 33.62
N GLY A 573 -13.75 2.58 32.79
CA GLY A 573 -12.41 2.21 33.24
C GLY A 573 -11.40 1.91 32.15
N ARG A 574 -10.34 2.73 32.07
CA ARG A 574 -9.17 2.60 31.18
C ARG A 574 -8.74 1.14 30.94
N ARG A 575 -8.85 0.66 29.69
CA ARG A 575 -8.30 -0.64 29.25
C ARG A 575 -7.56 -0.50 27.91
N SER A 576 -6.32 -0.02 27.96
CA SER A 576 -5.42 -0.01 26.80
C SER A 576 -4.78 -1.39 26.51
N GLY A 577 -5.02 -2.41 27.34
CA GLY A 577 -4.42 -3.76 27.19
C GLY A 577 -5.31 -4.81 26.51
N SER A 578 -6.62 -4.58 26.42
CA SER A 578 -7.61 -5.60 26.03
C SER A 578 -7.56 -6.00 24.55
N PHE A 579 -7.11 -5.11 23.67
CA PHE A 579 -7.15 -5.33 22.22
C PHE A 579 -6.04 -6.27 21.73
N VAL A 580 -4.87 -6.22 22.39
CA VAL A 580 -3.73 -7.10 22.07
C VAL A 580 -4.03 -8.54 22.49
N GLU A 581 -4.70 -8.75 23.63
CA GLU A 581 -5.07 -10.08 24.13
C GLU A 581 -6.16 -10.73 23.26
N LEU A 582 -7.15 -9.97 22.79
CA LEU A 582 -8.15 -10.45 21.82
C LEU A 582 -7.52 -10.85 20.47
N SER A 583 -6.51 -10.11 20.02
CA SER A 583 -5.76 -10.43 18.80
C SER A 583 -4.96 -11.73 18.94
N GLU A 584 -4.28 -11.95 20.07
CA GLU A 584 -3.54 -13.21 20.30
C GLU A 584 -4.47 -14.41 20.47
N VAL A 585 -5.61 -14.26 21.14
CA VAL A 585 -6.61 -15.34 21.28
C VAL A 585 -7.24 -15.66 19.92
N ALA A 586 -7.55 -14.65 19.10
CA ALA A 586 -8.06 -14.85 17.75
C ALA A 586 -7.01 -15.50 16.84
N GLU A 587 -5.74 -15.14 16.95
CA GLU A 587 -4.65 -15.74 16.17
C GLU A 587 -4.40 -17.20 16.59
N GLN A 588 -4.46 -17.50 17.90
CA GLN A 588 -4.38 -18.86 18.41
C GLN A 588 -5.59 -19.71 17.99
N ALA A 589 -6.80 -19.13 17.99
CA ALA A 589 -8.01 -19.80 17.51
C ALA A 589 -7.92 -20.09 16.00
N ARG A 590 -7.44 -19.14 15.20
CA ARG A 590 -7.20 -19.31 13.76
C ARG A 590 -6.19 -20.43 13.50
N ARG A 591 -5.05 -20.44 14.21
CA ARG A 591 -4.03 -21.52 14.09
C ARG A 591 -4.58 -22.88 14.49
N ARG A 592 -5.41 -22.97 15.53
CA ARG A 592 -6.07 -24.22 15.94
C ARG A 592 -7.07 -24.70 14.90
N ALA A 593 -7.85 -23.79 14.32
CA ALA A 593 -8.80 -24.11 13.24
C ALA A 593 -8.07 -24.58 11.97
N GLU A 594 -6.95 -23.94 11.63
CA GLU A 594 -6.12 -24.31 10.47
C GLU A 594 -5.44 -25.67 10.67
N PHE A 595 -4.93 -25.95 11.87
CA PHE A 595 -4.42 -27.28 12.23
C PHE A 595 -5.52 -28.36 12.21
N ALA A 596 -6.71 -28.04 12.70
CA ALA A 596 -7.85 -28.96 12.65
C ALA A 596 -8.24 -29.27 11.21
N ARG A 597 -8.29 -28.26 10.33
CA ARG A 597 -8.59 -28.42 8.90
C ARG A 597 -7.51 -29.21 8.15
N LEU A 598 -6.24 -29.01 8.49
CA LEU A 598 -5.13 -29.79 7.92
C LEU A 598 -5.17 -31.25 8.39
N ARG A 599 -5.51 -31.49 9.66
CA ARG A 599 -5.71 -32.83 10.22
C ARG A 599 -6.89 -33.53 9.55
N GLU A 600 -7.98 -32.82 9.31
CA GLU A 600 -9.16 -33.31 8.59
C GLU A 600 -8.81 -33.75 7.16
N LYS A 601 -7.96 -33.01 6.44
CA LYS A 601 -7.52 -33.37 5.10
C LYS A 601 -6.51 -34.52 5.07
N ASN A 602 -5.53 -34.52 5.96
CA ASN A 602 -4.33 -35.34 5.83
C ASN A 602 -4.35 -36.63 6.67
N THR A 603 -5.33 -36.83 7.56
CA THR A 603 -5.43 -38.04 8.39
C THR A 603 -6.75 -38.77 8.15
N LEU A 604 -6.68 -40.10 8.00
CA LEU A 604 -7.86 -40.97 7.85
C LEU A 604 -8.87 -40.79 8.99
N ARG A 605 -8.37 -40.63 10.22
CA ARG A 605 -9.20 -40.34 11.39
C ARG A 605 -9.94 -39.01 11.28
N GLY A 606 -9.27 -37.96 10.79
CA GLY A 606 -9.90 -36.65 10.57
C GLY A 606 -11.00 -36.70 9.50
N GLN A 607 -10.78 -37.45 8.41
CA GLN A 607 -11.80 -37.65 7.37
C GLN A 607 -13.01 -38.45 7.88
N LEU A 608 -12.77 -39.46 8.72
CA LEU A 608 -13.82 -40.26 9.38
C LEU A 608 -14.65 -39.42 10.35
N GLU A 609 -14.00 -38.62 11.20
CA GLU A 609 -14.65 -37.73 12.17
C GLU A 609 -15.50 -36.65 11.47
N SER A 610 -15.03 -36.12 10.34
CA SER A 610 -15.77 -35.17 9.50
C SER A 610 -16.99 -35.79 8.83
N SER A 611 -16.83 -36.96 8.21
CA SER A 611 -17.91 -37.69 7.55
C SER A 611 -19.00 -38.12 8.55
N ALA A 612 -18.62 -38.52 9.77
CA ALA A 612 -19.56 -38.84 10.83
C ALA A 612 -20.33 -37.61 11.33
N ARG A 613 -19.67 -36.45 11.49
CA ARG A 613 -20.33 -35.18 11.81
C ARG A 613 -21.35 -34.77 10.76
N LEU A 614 -21.01 -34.89 9.47
CA LEU A 614 -21.93 -34.59 8.37
C LEU A 614 -23.16 -35.51 8.36
N ARG A 615 -23.03 -36.74 8.87
CA ARG A 615 -24.12 -37.71 9.00
C ARG A 615 -24.85 -37.64 10.35
N GLY A 616 -24.48 -36.70 11.23
CA GLY A 616 -25.09 -36.55 12.56
C GLY A 616 -24.79 -37.72 13.52
N VAL A 617 -23.73 -38.48 13.28
CA VAL A 617 -23.36 -39.65 14.09
C VAL A 617 -22.34 -39.23 15.15
N ASP A 618 -22.68 -39.41 16.44
CA ASP A 618 -21.77 -39.12 17.55
C ASP A 618 -20.80 -40.29 17.77
N LEU A 619 -19.58 -40.14 17.25
CA LEU A 619 -18.52 -41.16 17.33
C LEU A 619 -18.10 -41.48 18.78
N ASN A 620 -18.34 -40.57 19.73
CA ASN A 620 -18.00 -40.80 21.13
C ASN A 620 -18.93 -41.80 21.82
N ALA A 621 -20.12 -42.05 21.27
CA ALA A 621 -21.04 -43.08 21.76
C ALA A 621 -20.61 -44.49 21.34
N ILE A 622 -19.74 -44.62 20.34
CA ILE A 622 -19.22 -45.89 19.83
C ILE A 622 -17.89 -46.22 20.53
N LYS A 623 -17.92 -46.45 21.85
CA LYS A 623 -16.78 -47.08 22.54
C LYS A 623 -16.85 -48.59 22.37
N SER A 624 -16.23 -49.10 21.30
CA SER A 624 -15.89 -50.52 21.16
C SER A 624 -14.49 -50.77 21.77
N PRO A 625 -14.25 -51.89 22.49
CA PRO A 625 -12.99 -52.17 23.20
C PRO A 625 -11.84 -52.68 22.32
N PHE A 626 -11.98 -52.66 21.00
CA PHE A 626 -10.94 -53.14 20.09
C PHE A 626 -10.28 -51.95 19.38
N TYR A 627 -8.94 -51.94 19.41
CA TYR A 627 -7.99 -50.97 18.85
C TYR A 627 -7.45 -49.90 19.81
N SER A 628 -6.53 -50.37 20.67
CA SER A 628 -5.37 -49.60 21.13
C SER A 628 -4.16 -49.91 20.23
N VAL A 629 -3.80 -49.00 19.31
CA VAL A 629 -2.42 -48.71 18.87
C VAL A 629 -2.36 -47.24 18.43
#